data_AF-A0A945K7V6-F1
#
_entry.id   AF-A0A945K7V6-F1
#
_cell.length_a   1.000
_cell.length_b   1.000
_cell.length_c   1.000
_cell.angle_alpha   90.00
_cell.angle_beta   90.00
_cell.angle_gamma   90.00
#
_symmetry.space_group_name_H-M   'P 1'
#
loop_
_entity.id
_entity.type
_entity.pdbx_description
1 polymer ?
#
loop_
_entity_poly.entity_id
_entity_poly.type
_entity_poly.pdbx_seq_one_letter_code
_entity_poly.pdbx_strand_id
1 'polypeptide(L)'
;MQNKQAITLLFLANIISGLAQGISMVAIPWYFVKVVSRPEVFASAYIIITFLTLFWGLYAGSLIDRYSRKHLFITINMVCGLCIGSIALYGFHAAHLTDFFVILVFGITIFNYNVHYPNLYAFGQEITEPKNYGKLNS
;
A
#
# COMPACT_ATOMS: atom_id res chain seq x y z
N MET A 1 -7.83 27.67 5.46
CA MET A 1 -7.85 26.21 5.55
C MET A 1 -8.12 25.86 7.01
N GLN A 2 -9.37 25.56 7.36
CA GLN A 2 -9.64 24.93 8.65
C GLN A 2 -8.88 23.59 8.63
N ASN A 3 -8.08 23.34 9.67
CA ASN A 3 -7.31 22.11 9.89
C ASN A 3 -6.01 21.89 9.07
N LYS A 4 -5.17 22.93 8.92
CA LYS A 4 -3.82 22.82 8.29
C LYS A 4 -2.96 21.67 8.86
N GLN A 5 -2.98 21.45 10.18
CA GLN A 5 -2.17 20.43 10.83
C GLN A 5 -2.56 19.01 10.39
N ALA A 6 -3.85 18.70 10.31
CA ALA A 6 -4.33 17.39 9.86
C ALA A 6 -3.96 17.13 8.39
N ILE A 7 -4.03 18.16 7.55
CA ILE A 7 -3.63 18.10 6.15
C ILE A 7 -2.12 17.84 6.04
N THR A 8 -1.29 18.58 6.77
CA THR A 8 0.17 18.35 6.79
C THR A 8 0.52 16.96 7.28
N LEU A 9 -0.12 16.46 8.34
CA LEU A 9 0.13 15.11 8.86
C LEU A 9 -0.25 14.04 7.83
N LEU A 10 -1.38 14.22 7.14
CA LEU A 10 -1.84 13.31 6.09
C LEU A 10 -0.85 13.25 4.92
N PHE A 11 -0.39 14.42 4.43
CA PHE A 11 0.60 14.47 3.36
C PHE A 11 1.92 13.83 3.77
N LEU A 12 2.39 14.11 4.99
CA LEU A 12 3.67 13.57 5.47
C LEU A 12 3.60 12.05 5.63
N ALA A 13 2.51 11.53 6.20
CA ALA A 13 2.24 10.10 6.26
C ALA A 13 2.16 9.47 4.87
N ASN A 14 1.47 10.13 3.92
CA ASN A 14 1.34 9.64 2.55
C ASN A 14 2.66 9.62 1.79
N ILE A 15 3.54 10.60 1.99
CA ILE A 15 4.88 10.62 1.38
C ILE A 15 5.68 9.42 1.87
N ILE A 16 5.70 9.17 3.18
CA ILE A 16 6.43 8.05 3.77
C ILE A 16 5.87 6.71 3.28
N SER A 17 4.55 6.51 3.37
CA SER A 17 3.90 5.26 2.95
C SER A 17 4.04 5.05 1.44
N GLY A 18 3.88 6.10 0.64
CA GLY A 18 4.00 6.07 -0.81
C GLY A 18 5.42 5.75 -1.28
N LEU A 19 6.45 6.32 -0.62
CA LEU A 19 7.85 5.99 -0.90
C LEU A 19 8.15 4.53 -0.55
N ALA A 20 7.71 4.05 0.61
CA ALA A 20 7.92 2.66 1.02
C ALA A 20 7.25 1.67 0.04
N GLN A 21 6.02 1.96 -0.37
CA GLN A 21 5.30 1.17 -1.38
C GLN A 21 6.01 1.23 -2.73
N GLY A 22 6.40 2.42 -3.19
CA GLY A 22 7.09 2.61 -4.47
C GLY A 22 8.41 1.86 -4.55
N ILE A 23 9.22 1.90 -3.48
CA ILE A 23 10.46 1.13 -3.39
C ILE A 23 10.16 -0.37 -3.49
N SER A 24 9.16 -0.87 -2.76
CA SER A 24 8.80 -2.29 -2.78
C SER A 24 8.32 -2.74 -4.17
N MET A 25 7.53 -1.90 -4.85
CA MET A 25 7.00 -2.17 -6.18
C MET A 25 8.08 -2.23 -7.27
N VAL A 26 9.25 -1.61 -7.07
CA VAL A 26 10.38 -1.66 -8.01
C VAL A 26 11.41 -2.71 -7.59
N ALA A 27 11.75 -2.76 -6.30
CA ALA A 27 12.81 -3.61 -5.78
C ALA A 27 12.47 -5.10 -5.90
N ILE A 28 11.21 -5.49 -5.65
CA ILE A 28 10.82 -6.91 -5.67
C ILE A 28 10.86 -7.50 -7.08
N PRO A 29 10.24 -6.89 -8.12
CA PRO A 29 10.42 -7.36 -9.48
C PRO A 29 11.89 -7.40 -9.90
N TRP A 30 12.67 -6.36 -9.56
CA TRP A 30 14.09 -6.31 -9.87
C TRP A 30 14.86 -7.47 -9.21
N TYR A 31 14.56 -7.79 -7.96
CA TYR A 31 15.15 -8.92 -7.24
C TYR A 31 14.92 -10.25 -7.98
N PHE A 32 13.69 -10.54 -8.38
CA PHE A 32 13.37 -11.79 -9.10
C PHE A 32 13.97 -11.84 -10.51
N VAL A 33 14.02 -10.72 -11.21
CA VAL A 33 14.51 -10.66 -12.60
C VAL A 33 16.04 -10.64 -12.67
N LYS A 34 16.71 -9.88 -11.81
CA LYS A 34 18.15 -9.60 -11.92
C LYS A 34 19.01 -10.28 -10.87
N VAL A 35 18.49 -10.54 -9.66
CA VAL A 35 19.29 -11.14 -8.59
C VAL A 35 19.11 -12.66 -8.58
N VAL A 36 17.85 -13.11 -8.53
CA VAL A 36 17.51 -14.55 -8.45
C VAL A 36 17.45 -15.20 -9.83
N SER A 37 17.36 -14.40 -10.90
CA SER A 37 17.21 -14.88 -12.30
C SER A 37 16.03 -15.85 -12.50
N ARG A 38 14.91 -15.59 -11.79
CA ARG A 38 13.65 -16.35 -11.85
C ARG A 38 12.45 -15.47 -12.19
N PRO A 39 12.43 -14.83 -13.37
CA PRO A 39 11.33 -13.96 -13.78
C PRO A 39 10.00 -14.71 -13.88
N GLU A 40 10.01 -16.00 -14.27
CA GLU A 40 8.82 -16.86 -14.41
C GLU A 40 8.01 -16.97 -13.12
N VAL A 41 8.71 -17.10 -11.98
CA VAL A 41 8.09 -17.23 -10.64
C VAL A 41 7.36 -15.94 -10.28
N PHE A 42 8.02 -14.79 -10.49
CA PHE A 42 7.42 -13.49 -10.25
C PHE A 42 6.24 -13.23 -11.19
N ALA A 43 6.36 -13.53 -12.49
CA ALA A 43 5.29 -13.33 -13.45
C ALA A 43 4.04 -14.15 -13.11
N SER A 44 4.22 -15.43 -12.78
CA SER A 44 3.13 -16.32 -12.38
C SER A 44 2.44 -15.82 -11.10
N ALA A 45 3.23 -15.42 -10.10
CA ALA A 45 2.70 -14.84 -8.88
C ALA A 45 1.96 -13.52 -9.13
N TYR A 46 2.48 -12.67 -10.02
CA TYR A 46 1.88 -11.39 -10.34
C TYR A 46 0.52 -11.56 -11.04
N ILE A 47 0.39 -12.54 -11.94
CA ILE A 47 -0.91 -12.89 -12.55
C ILE A 47 -1.92 -13.29 -11.48
N ILE A 48 -1.51 -14.16 -10.54
CA ILE A 48 -2.38 -14.60 -9.44
C ILE A 48 -2.78 -13.41 -8.55
N ILE A 49 -1.82 -12.58 -8.13
CA ILE A 49 -2.08 -11.40 -7.31
C ILE A 49 -3.02 -10.43 -8.05
N THR A 50 -2.80 -10.20 -9.33
CA THR A 50 -3.65 -9.32 -10.16
C THR A 50 -5.09 -9.85 -10.22
N PHE A 51 -5.25 -11.15 -10.44
CA PHE A 51 -6.57 -11.78 -10.44
C PHE A 51 -7.27 -11.63 -9.08
N LEU A 52 -6.56 -11.87 -7.98
CA LEU A 52 -7.09 -11.66 -6.62
C LEU A 52 -7.44 -10.19 -6.35
N THR A 53 -6.69 -9.27 -6.96
CA THR A 53 -6.90 -7.82 -6.80
C THR A 53 -8.26 -7.39 -7.36
N LEU A 54 -8.80 -8.08 -8.37
CA LEU A 54 -10.14 -7.79 -8.89
C LEU A 54 -11.22 -7.95 -7.81
N PHE A 55 -11.16 -9.04 -7.05
CA PHE A 55 -12.10 -9.30 -5.95
C PHE A 55 -11.81 -8.40 -4.76
N TRP A 56 -10.53 -8.18 -4.46
CA TRP A 56 -10.12 -7.29 -3.38
C TRP A 56 -10.55 -5.84 -3.63
N GLY A 57 -10.47 -5.34 -4.86
CA GLY A 57 -10.87 -3.97 -5.22
C GLY A 57 -12.36 -3.72 -4.96
N LEU A 58 -13.22 -4.69 -5.29
CA LEU A 58 -14.66 -4.63 -4.98
C LEU A 58 -14.90 -4.57 -3.46
N TYR A 59 -14.21 -5.41 -2.70
CA TYR A 59 -14.31 -5.44 -1.25
C TYR A 59 -13.74 -4.18 -0.60
N ALA A 60 -12.61 -3.68 -1.11
CA ALA A 60 -11.97 -2.43 -0.68
C ALA A 60 -12.91 -1.23 -0.79
N GLY A 61 -13.67 -1.13 -1.89
CA GLY A 61 -14.71 -0.10 -2.04
C GLY A 61 -15.73 -0.15 -0.89
N SER A 62 -16.27 -1.35 -0.61
CA SER A 62 -17.24 -1.53 0.48
C SER A 62 -16.66 -1.19 1.87
N LEU A 63 -15.38 -1.45 2.09
CA LEU A 63 -14.66 -1.09 3.33
C LEU A 63 -14.57 0.44 3.49
N ILE A 64 -14.23 1.16 2.42
CA ILE A 64 -14.07 2.62 2.43
C ILE A 64 -15.41 3.31 2.68
N ASP A 65 -16.49 2.78 2.11
CA ASP A 65 -17.83 3.36 2.28
C ASP A 65 -18.42 3.06 3.66
N ARG A 66 -18.10 1.90 4.25
CA ARG A 66 -18.68 1.46 5.52
C ARG A 66 -17.98 2.05 6.75
N TYR A 67 -16.67 2.28 6.68
CA TYR A 67 -15.87 2.71 7.84
C TYR A 67 -15.41 4.16 7.70
N SER A 68 -15.21 4.84 8.82
CA SER A 68 -14.65 6.19 8.83
C SER A 68 -13.24 6.19 8.21
N ARG A 69 -13.05 7.04 7.20
CA ARG A 69 -11.85 7.08 6.35
C ARG A 69 -10.55 7.26 7.14
N LYS A 70 -10.57 8.11 8.18
CA LYS A 70 -9.44 8.30 9.09
C LYS A 70 -9.02 7.02 9.80
N HIS A 71 -9.97 6.30 10.41
CA HIS A 71 -9.67 5.06 11.12
C HIS A 71 -9.24 3.94 10.16
N LEU A 72 -9.85 3.88 8.97
CA LEU A 72 -9.44 2.93 7.94
C LEU A 72 -8.00 3.18 7.46
N PHE A 73 -7.62 4.46 7.27
CA PHE A 73 -6.27 4.85 6.87
C PHE A 73 -5.21 4.41 7.88
N ILE A 74 -5.46 4.65 9.17
CA ILE A 74 -4.54 4.27 10.25
C ILE A 74 -4.45 2.73 10.34
N THR A 75 -5.60 2.05 10.31
CA THR A 75 -5.66 0.59 10.46
C THR A 75 -4.94 -0.11 9.30
N ILE A 76 -5.16 0.30 8.05
CA ILE A 76 -4.55 -0.35 6.89
C ILE A 76 -3.01 -0.17 6.89
N ASN A 77 -2.53 1.02 7.25
CA ASN A 77 -1.09 1.29 7.35
C ASN A 77 -0.46 0.53 8.52
N MET A 78 -1.14 0.44 9.66
CA MET A 78 -0.67 -0.32 10.82
C MET A 78 -0.60 -1.82 10.53
N VAL A 79 -1.64 -2.40 9.93
CA VAL A 79 -1.66 -3.81 9.53
C VAL A 79 -0.56 -4.09 8.49
N CYS A 80 -0.43 -3.24 7.47
CA CYS A 80 0.62 -3.39 6.46
C CYS A 80 2.02 -3.32 7.07
N GLY A 81 2.27 -2.33 7.93
CA GLY A 81 3.55 -2.17 8.63
C GLY A 81 3.87 -3.34 9.55
N LEU A 82 2.88 -3.88 10.28
CA LEU A 82 3.07 -5.07 11.12
C LEU A 82 3.37 -6.31 10.28
N CYS A 83 2.65 -6.53 9.18
CA CYS A 83 2.89 -7.68 8.31
C CYS A 83 4.28 -7.63 7.67
N ILE A 84 4.64 -6.51 7.03
CA ILE A 84 5.95 -6.34 6.39
C ILE A 84 7.06 -6.35 7.43
N GLY A 85 6.87 -5.67 8.57
CA GLY A 85 7.83 -5.65 9.67
C GLY A 85 8.09 -7.04 10.25
N SER A 86 7.06 -7.86 10.41
CA SER A 86 7.20 -9.25 10.88
C SER A 86 7.99 -10.10 9.90
N ILE A 87 7.72 -9.96 8.59
CA ILE A 87 8.47 -10.67 7.54
C ILE A 87 9.93 -10.21 7.50
N ALA A 88 10.18 -8.90 7.64
CA ALA A 88 11.53 -8.35 7.69
C ALA A 88 12.31 -8.86 8.90
N LEU A 89 11.72 -8.83 10.11
CA LEU A 89 12.33 -9.35 11.34
C LEU A 89 12.65 -10.84 11.22
N TYR A 90 11.73 -11.62 10.64
CA TYR A 90 11.96 -13.04 10.36
C TYR A 90 13.14 -13.24 9.40
N GLY A 91 13.23 -12.46 8.33
CA GLY A 91 14.35 -12.50 7.37
C GLY A 91 15.69 -12.14 8.00
N PHE A 92 15.72 -11.15 8.89
CA PHE A 92 16.94 -10.80 9.64
C PHE A 92 17.36 -11.92 10.59
N HIS A 93 16.41 -12.57 11.28
CA HIS A 93 16.73 -13.64 12.22
C HIS A 93 17.17 -14.93 11.52
N ALA A 94 16.48 -15.30 10.43
CA ALA A 94 16.77 -16.53 9.68
C ALA A 94 17.95 -16.37 8.70
N ALA A 95 18.48 -15.15 8.51
CA ALA A 95 19.50 -14.77 7.51
C ALA A 95 19.16 -15.16 6.05
N HIS A 96 17.93 -15.60 5.82
CA HIS A 96 17.41 -16.05 4.54
C HIS A 96 15.93 -15.76 4.48
N LEU A 97 15.46 -15.26 3.34
CA LEU A 97 14.04 -15.05 3.07
C LEU A 97 13.63 -15.86 1.84
N THR A 98 12.66 -16.74 1.98
CA THR A 98 12.15 -17.55 0.86
C THR A 98 11.41 -16.66 -0.14
N ASP A 99 11.50 -17.01 -1.44
CA ASP A 99 10.77 -16.37 -2.55
C ASP A 99 9.29 -16.09 -2.21
N PHE A 100 8.64 -17.04 -1.55
CA PHE A 100 7.25 -16.91 -1.10
C PHE A 100 7.01 -15.67 -0.21
N PHE A 101 7.88 -15.40 0.76
CA PHE A 101 7.74 -14.25 1.65
C PHE A 101 7.99 -12.92 0.92
N VAL A 102 8.92 -12.90 -0.03
CA VAL A 102 9.15 -11.70 -0.87
C VAL A 102 7.91 -11.39 -1.73
N ILE A 103 7.33 -12.43 -2.35
CA ILE A 103 6.09 -12.31 -3.14
C ILE A 103 4.91 -11.92 -2.25
N LEU A 104 4.85 -12.44 -1.02
CA LEU A 104 3.82 -12.09 -0.06
C LEU A 104 3.89 -10.60 0.32
N VAL A 105 5.09 -10.06 0.56
CA VAL A 105 5.29 -8.62 0.79
C VAL A 105 4.75 -7.81 -0.40
N PHE A 106 5.08 -8.22 -1.62
CA PHE A 106 4.59 -7.56 -2.83
C PHE A 106 3.06 -7.60 -2.95
N GLY A 107 2.44 -8.76 -2.68
CA GLY A 107 0.99 -8.89 -2.66
C GLY A 107 0.32 -8.02 -1.60
N ILE A 108 0.87 -7.97 -0.39
CA ILE A 108 0.39 -7.09 0.69
C ILE A 108 0.49 -5.63 0.27
N THR A 109 1.60 -5.22 -0.37
CA THR A 109 1.78 -3.86 -0.89
C THR A 109 0.70 -3.51 -1.92
N ILE A 110 0.42 -4.41 -2.88
CA ILE A 110 -0.63 -4.19 -3.89
C ILE A 110 -2.01 -4.09 -3.26
N PHE A 111 -2.36 -5.01 -2.35
CA PHE A 111 -3.66 -4.98 -1.69
C PHE A 111 -3.84 -3.75 -0.79
N ASN A 112 -2.77 -3.33 -0.10
CA ASN A 112 -2.76 -2.09 0.67
C ASN A 112 -2.95 -0.87 -0.23
N TYR A 113 -2.26 -0.80 -1.37
CA TYR A 113 -2.38 0.28 -2.35
C TYR A 113 -3.83 0.48 -2.83
N ASN A 114 -4.54 -0.63 -3.10
CA ASN A 114 -5.93 -0.63 -3.56
C ASN A 114 -6.92 -0.03 -2.54
N VAL A 115 -6.60 -0.02 -1.25
CA VAL A 115 -7.42 0.63 -0.21
C VAL A 115 -6.89 2.03 0.11
N HIS A 116 -5.56 2.18 0.20
CA HIS A 116 -4.89 3.39 0.65
C HIS A 116 -5.19 4.58 -0.23
N TYR A 117 -5.06 4.45 -1.56
CA TYR A 117 -5.24 5.57 -2.49
C TYR A 117 -6.70 6.05 -2.56
N PRO A 118 -7.70 5.18 -2.81
CA PRO A 118 -9.10 5.63 -2.82
C PRO A 118 -9.53 6.25 -1.48
N ASN A 119 -9.08 5.70 -0.36
CA ASN A 119 -9.35 6.25 0.96
C ASN A 119 -8.66 7.61 1.19
N LEU A 120 -7.43 7.78 0.73
CA LEU A 120 -6.69 9.05 0.79
C LEU A 120 -7.41 10.13 -0.02
N TYR A 121 -7.82 9.83 -1.25
CA TYR A 121 -8.53 10.79 -2.10
C TYR A 121 -9.88 11.19 -1.48
N ALA A 122 -10.65 10.21 -1.01
CA ALA A 122 -11.93 10.46 -0.36
C ALA A 122 -11.78 11.25 0.95
N PHE A 123 -10.76 10.95 1.75
CA PHE A 123 -10.47 11.69 2.98
C PHE A 123 -9.96 13.12 2.70
N GLY A 124 -9.12 13.29 1.67
CA GLY A 124 -8.66 14.58 1.21
C GLY A 124 -9.81 15.51 0.77
N GLN A 125 -10.81 14.95 0.08
CA GLN A 125 -12.03 15.67 -0.31
C GLN A 125 -12.94 16.01 0.88
N GLU A 126 -12.94 15.18 1.93
CA GLU A 126 -13.73 15.43 3.15
C GLU A 126 -13.16 16.57 4.00
N ILE A 127 -11.83 16.68 4.08
CA ILE A 127 -11.15 17.71 4.88
C ILE A 127 -10.93 19.03 4.13
N THR A 128 -11.26 19.08 2.84
CA THR A 128 -11.03 20.24 1.97
C THR A 128 -12.35 20.80 1.47
N GLU A 129 -12.51 22.13 1.46
CA GLU A 129 -13.69 22.75 0.84
C GLU A 129 -13.71 22.49 -0.68
N PRO A 130 -14.88 22.30 -1.30
CA PRO A 130 -15.00 22.00 -2.73
C PRO A 130 -14.26 22.95 -3.66
N LYS A 131 -14.14 24.22 -3.24
CA LYS A 131 -13.45 25.29 -3.96
C LYS A 131 -11.92 25.10 -4.05
N ASN A 132 -11.35 24.22 -3.23
CA ASN A 132 -9.90 23.98 -3.14
C ASN A 132 -9.49 22.57 -3.61
N TYR A 133 -10.41 21.74 -4.15
CA TYR A 133 -10.08 20.40 -4.64
C TYR A 133 -8.95 20.39 -5.69
N GLY A 134 -8.91 21.41 -6.58
CA GLY A 134 -7.85 21.53 -7.58
C GLY A 134 -6.44 21.75 -7.00
N LYS A 135 -6.31 22.44 -5.85
CA LYS A 135 -5.02 22.68 -5.18
C LYS A 135 -4.52 21.49 -4.37
N LEU A 136 -5.38 20.51 -4.06
CA LEU A 136 -5.01 19.30 -3.31
C LEU A 136 -4.53 18.17 -4.24
N ASN A 137 -5.01 18.16 -5.48
CA ASN A 137 -4.68 17.16 -6.51
C ASN A 137 -3.54 17.60 -7.47
N SER A 138 -2.98 18.80 -7.28
CA SER A 138 -1.80 19.30 -8.01
C SER A 138 -0.55 19.20 -7.15
#